data_AF-A0AAW9PIA9-F1
#
_entry.id   AF-A0AAW9PIA9-F1
#
_cell.length_a   1.000
_cell.length_b   1.000
_cell.length_c   1.000
_cell.angle_alpha   90.00
_cell.angle_beta   90.00
_cell.angle_gamma   90.00
#
_symmetry.space_group_name_H-M   'P 1'
#
loop_
_entity.id
_entity.type
_entity.pdbx_description
1 polymer ?
#
loop_
_entity_poly.entity_id
_entity_poly.type
_entity_poly.pdbx_seq_one_letter_code
_entity_poly.pdbx_strand_id
1 'polypeptide(L)'
;MKFSLSKWLLSLLYLVIALPIGIFIATVATQILIKLFYFSTSGLTVDLLSIDYVKILKGSVVGGVIGAIGCWFVYYQHYRKNRRK
;
A
#
# COMPACT_ATOMS: atom_id res chain seq x y z
N MET A 1 13.51 9.42 -25.98
CA MET A 1 13.97 8.80 -24.71
C MET A 1 14.15 7.30 -24.93
N LYS A 2 15.39 6.78 -24.88
CA LYS A 2 15.66 5.33 -24.99
C LYS A 2 15.09 4.63 -23.75
N PHE A 3 14.15 3.71 -23.96
CA PHE A 3 13.53 2.92 -22.89
C PHE A 3 14.59 1.98 -22.33
N SER A 4 15.16 2.34 -21.18
CA SER A 4 15.92 1.37 -20.41
C SER A 4 14.89 0.52 -19.68
N LEU A 5 14.71 -0.73 -20.13
CA LEU A 5 13.87 -1.74 -19.46
C LEU A 5 14.16 -1.78 -17.94
N SER A 6 15.42 -1.51 -17.59
CA SER A 6 15.90 -1.40 -16.21
C SER A 6 15.24 -0.24 -15.43
N LYS A 7 15.10 0.96 -16.00
CA LYS A 7 14.42 2.10 -15.35
C LYS A 7 12.92 1.87 -15.17
N TRP A 8 12.31 1.19 -16.14
CA TRP A 8 10.93 0.76 -16.02
C TRP A 8 10.83 -0.20 -14.84
N LEU A 9 11.48 -1.37 -14.88
CA LEU A 9 11.38 -2.40 -13.83
C LEU A 9 11.71 -1.87 -12.43
N LEU A 10 12.64 -0.93 -12.30
CA LEU A 10 12.93 -0.22 -11.05
C LEU A 10 11.71 0.50 -10.46
N SER A 11 10.90 1.13 -11.31
CA SER A 11 9.68 1.81 -10.86
C SER A 11 8.60 0.81 -10.41
N LEU A 12 8.50 -0.37 -11.05
CA LEU A 12 7.59 -1.45 -10.58
C LEU A 12 8.03 -1.95 -9.23
N LEU A 13 9.33 -2.26 -9.10
CA LEU A 13 9.91 -2.77 -7.88
C LEU A 13 9.72 -1.78 -6.73
N TYR A 14 9.93 -0.49 -6.99
CA TYR A 14 9.68 0.57 -6.01
C TYR A 14 8.22 0.61 -5.58
N LEU A 15 7.26 0.54 -6.52
CA LEU A 15 5.83 0.52 -6.18
C LEU A 15 5.45 -0.75 -5.39
N VAL A 16 5.95 -1.92 -5.77
CA VAL A 16 5.65 -3.19 -5.11
C VAL A 16 6.18 -3.23 -3.68
N ILE A 17 7.25 -2.50 -3.36
CA ILE A 17 7.76 -2.41 -2.00
C ILE A 17 7.04 -1.29 -1.22
N ALA A 18 6.88 -0.11 -1.82
CA ALA A 18 6.33 1.06 -1.14
C ALA A 18 4.84 0.93 -0.80
N LEU A 19 4.01 0.37 -1.70
CA LEU A 19 2.57 0.27 -1.49
C LEU A 19 2.17 -0.66 -0.35
N PRO A 20 2.68 -1.91 -0.25
CA PRO A 20 2.39 -2.77 0.90
C PRO A 20 2.87 -2.18 2.21
N ILE A 21 4.00 -1.47 2.23
CA ILE A 21 4.48 -0.80 3.44
C ILE A 21 3.51 0.33 3.83
N GLY A 22 3.10 1.16 2.87
CA GLY A 22 2.18 2.26 3.10
C GLY A 22 0.80 1.78 3.59
N ILE A 23 0.23 0.77 2.95
CA ILE A 23 -1.06 0.18 3.35
C ILE A 23 -0.96 -0.44 4.75
N PHE A 24 0.17 -1.07 5.08
CA PHE A 24 0.39 -1.68 6.40
C PHE A 24 0.43 -0.61 7.49
N ILE A 25 1.23 0.45 7.29
CA ILE A 25 1.31 1.56 8.24
C ILE A 25 -0.06 2.23 8.38
N ALA A 26 -0.76 2.50 7.28
CA ALA A 26 -2.08 3.12 7.31
C ALA A 26 -3.12 2.28 8.05
N THR A 27 -3.15 0.97 7.84
CA THR A 27 -4.08 0.07 8.52
C THR A 27 -3.77 -0.07 10.00
N VAL A 28 -2.49 -0.21 10.38
CA VAL A 28 -2.07 -0.22 11.80
C VAL A 28 -2.43 1.10 12.47
N ALA A 29 -2.12 2.23 11.84
CA ALA A 29 -2.45 3.55 12.36
C ALA A 29 -3.96 3.73 12.55
N THR A 30 -4.77 3.27 11.58
CA THR A 30 -6.23 3.34 11.66
C THR A 30 -6.77 2.51 12.84
N GLN A 31 -6.23 1.29 13.06
CA GLN A 31 -6.65 0.47 14.19
C GLN A 31 -6.28 1.09 15.55
N ILE A 32 -5.08 1.68 15.65
CA ILE A 32 -4.67 2.42 16.85
C ILE A 32 -5.61 3.60 17.08
N LEU A 33 -5.94 4.36 16.03
CA LEU A 33 -6.83 5.51 16.11
C LEU A 33 -8.23 5.11 16.59
N ILE A 34 -8.78 4.01 16.07
CA ILE A 34 -10.08 3.47 16.47
C ILE A 34 -10.05 3.10 17.96
N LYS A 35 -9.02 2.37 18.41
CA LYS A 35 -8.92 1.98 19.83
C LYS A 35 -8.73 3.18 20.75
N LEU A 36 -7.96 4.19 20.32
CA LEU A 36 -7.79 5.45 21.06
C LEU A 36 -9.12 6.20 21.16
N PHE A 37 -9.90 6.25 20.08
CA PHE A 37 -11.23 6.85 20.07
C PHE A 37 -12.17 6.14 21.05
N TYR A 38 -12.24 4.81 20.99
CA TYR A 38 -13.07 4.01 21.92
C TYR A 38 -12.64 4.12 23.38
N PHE A 39 -11.34 4.22 23.65
CA PHE A 39 -10.84 4.52 24.99
C PHE A 39 -11.32 5.88 25.47
N SER A 40 -11.23 6.90 24.61
CA SER A 40 -11.65 8.26 24.94
C SER A 40 -13.16 8.40 25.12
N THR A 41 -13.98 7.65 24.37
CA THR A 41 -15.45 7.77 24.44
C THR A 41 -16.09 6.83 25.46
N SER A 42 -15.51 5.65 25.65
CA SER A 42 -16.16 4.55 26.38
C SER A 42 -15.35 4.05 27.59
N GLY A 43 -14.16 4.59 27.82
CA GLY A 43 -13.26 4.17 28.91
C GLY A 43 -12.72 2.75 28.77
N LEU A 44 -12.87 2.14 27.58
CA LEU A 44 -12.54 0.74 27.34
C LEU A 44 -11.03 0.52 27.28
N THR A 45 -10.50 -0.45 28.00
CA THR A 45 -9.06 -0.73 28.06
C THR A 45 -8.45 -0.97 26.68
N VAL A 46 -7.38 -0.23 26.37
CA VAL A 46 -6.66 -0.33 25.11
C VAL A 46 -5.80 -1.59 25.12
N ASP A 47 -6.37 -2.69 24.62
CA ASP A 47 -5.60 -3.90 24.37
C ASP A 47 -5.05 -3.88 22.93
N LEU A 48 -3.78 -3.56 22.74
CA LEU A 48 -3.12 -3.56 21.43
C LEU A 48 -2.66 -4.95 20.98
N LEU A 49 -2.65 -5.95 21.88
CA LEU A 49 -2.19 -7.31 21.61
C LEU A 49 -3.25 -8.16 20.90
N SER A 50 -4.54 -7.82 21.04
CA SER A 50 -5.63 -8.44 20.27
C SER A 50 -5.62 -8.09 18.77
N ILE A 51 -4.72 -7.21 18.31
CA ILE A 51 -4.61 -6.88 16.88
C ILE A 51 -3.96 -8.05 16.15
N ASP A 52 -4.66 -8.58 15.15
CA ASP A 52 -4.18 -9.67 14.32
C ASP A 52 -3.24 -9.16 13.22
N TYR A 53 -2.00 -8.84 13.60
CA TYR A 53 -0.99 -8.27 12.70
C TYR A 53 -0.70 -9.17 11.49
N VAL A 54 -0.84 -10.49 11.63
CA VAL A 54 -0.64 -11.46 10.55
C VAL A 54 -1.70 -11.27 9.46
N LYS A 55 -2.95 -11.05 9.87
CA LYS A 55 -4.06 -10.78 8.96
C LYS A 55 -3.87 -9.45 8.23
N ILE A 56 -3.42 -8.42 8.95
CA ILE A 56 -3.12 -7.10 8.37
C ILE A 56 -1.97 -7.21 7.36
N LEU A 57 -0.91 -7.95 7.70
CA LEU A 57 0.24 -8.13 6.81
C LEU A 57 -0.16 -8.85 5.50
N LYS A 58 -0.92 -9.95 5.59
CA LYS A 58 -1.45 -10.63 4.40
C LYS A 58 -2.33 -9.71 3.55
N GLY A 59 -3.25 -8.97 4.18
CA GLY A 59 -4.11 -8.02 3.49
C GLY A 59 -3.32 -6.90 2.81
N SER A 60 -2.28 -6.40 3.48
CA SER A 60 -1.44 -5.33 2.95
C SER A 60 -0.58 -5.78 1.77
N VAL A 61 -0.04 -7.00 1.81
CA VAL A 61 0.71 -7.57 0.67
C VAL A 61 -0.20 -7.72 -0.54
N VAL A 62 -1.38 -8.31 -0.38
CA VAL A 62 -2.32 -8.50 -1.50
C VAL A 62 -2.80 -7.14 -2.05
N GLY A 63 -3.24 -6.24 -1.18
CA GLY A 63 -3.70 -4.90 -1.57
C GLY A 63 -2.59 -4.06 -2.21
N GLY A 64 -1.38 -4.11 -1.67
CA GLY A 64 -0.24 -3.37 -2.17
C GLY A 64 0.25 -3.88 -3.52
N VAL A 65 0.25 -5.19 -3.75
CA VAL A 65 0.58 -5.77 -5.06
C VAL A 65 -0.47 -5.40 -6.11
N ILE A 66 -1.77 -5.48 -5.79
CA ILE A 66 -2.84 -5.07 -6.71
C ILE A 66 -2.73 -3.57 -7.05
N GLY A 67 -2.51 -2.73 -6.03
CA GLY A 67 -2.31 -1.29 -6.22
C GLY A 67 -1.07 -0.98 -7.06
N ALA A 68 0.04 -1.70 -6.84
CA ALA A 68 1.27 -1.54 -7.60
C ALA A 68 1.07 -1.89 -9.07
N ILE A 69 0.40 -3.01 -9.37
CA ILE A 69 0.09 -3.43 -10.75
C ILE A 69 -0.83 -2.40 -11.42
N GLY A 70 -1.83 -1.88 -10.72
CA GLY A 70 -2.74 -0.86 -11.25
C GLY A 70 -2.01 0.43 -11.62
N CYS A 71 -1.25 1.01 -10.69
CA CYS A 71 -0.46 2.23 -10.94
C CYS A 71 0.56 2.03 -12.07
N TRP A 72 1.18 0.85 -12.11
CA TRP A 72 2.10 0.48 -13.18
C TRP A 72 1.43 0.43 -14.55
N PHE A 73 0.24 -0.17 -14.63
CA PHE A 73 -0.52 -0.27 -15.87
C PHE A 73 -0.91 1.12 -16.40
N VAL A 74 -1.35 2.03 -15.53
CA VAL A 74 -1.66 3.42 -15.89
C VAL A 74 -0.43 4.14 -16.44
N TYR A 75 0.72 3.99 -15.77
CA TYR A 75 1.99 4.57 -16.23
C TYR A 75 2.38 4.05 -17.62
N TYR A 76 2.25 2.74 -17.84
CA TYR A 76 2.53 2.10 -19.12
C TYR A 76 1.57 2.60 -20.23
N GLN A 77 0.29 2.73 -19.92
CA GLN A 77 -0.72 3.18 -20.88
C GLN A 77 -0.47 4.63 -21.31
N HIS A 78 -0.12 5.51 -20.37
CA HIS A 78 0.27 6.90 -20.66
C HIS A 78 1.51 6.97 -21.56
N TYR A 79 2.53 6.16 -21.25
CA TYR A 79 3.74 6.09 -22.07
C TYR A 79 3.47 5.60 -23.50
N ARG A 80 2.66 4.54 -23.66
CA ARG A 80 2.27 4.01 -24.97
C ARG A 80 1.51 5.04 -25.81
N LYS A 81 0.70 5.88 -25.17
CA LYS A 81 -0.03 6.97 -25.84
C LYS A 81 0.91 8.06 -26.36
N ASN A 82 1.95 8.43 -25.62
CA ASN A 82 2.95 9.41 -26.05
C ASN A 82 3.89 8.91 -27.16
N ARG A 83 3.98 7.60 -27.41
CA ARG A 83 4.77 7.01 -28.51
C ARG A 83 4.00 6.90 -29.83
N ARG A 84 2.68 7.12 -29.81
CA ARG A 84 1.80 7.11 -30.99
C ARG A 84 1.49 8.51 -31.54
N LYS A 85 1.92 9.57 -30.84
CA LYS A 85 1.98 10.93 -31.36
C LYS A 85 3.38 11.19 -31.88
#